data_AF-A0A2E6QF57-F1
#
_entry.id   AF-A0A2E6QF57-F1
#
_cell.length_a   1.000
_cell.length_b   1.000
_cell.length_c   1.000
_cell.angle_alpha   90.00
_cell.angle_beta   90.00
_cell.angle_gamma   90.00
#
_symmetry.space_group_name_H-M   'P 1'
#
loop_
_entity.id
_entity.type
_entity.pdbx_description
1 polymer ?
#
loop_
_entity_poly.entity_id
_entity_poly.type
_entity_poly.pdbx_seq_one_letter_code
_entity_poly.pdbx_strand_id
1 'polypeptide(L)'
;MFSAQLTWRMGRLAAALLVTVMVQPALDVAAGGAPDPAKVIGPDECGECHKAEIAIWREAHHAKTLLDMPRDDKAREIAEKMDIRRIRDDNMCAECHFTQKMVDGAKEVVAGVSCEACHGPAKDWNRIHSDFGGKDVTAETETPEHRSERWAAASAAGMVHHTDLYTLASQCFDCHTVAEEKLVNLGGHPAGSEFELVAWSQGEIRHNVWFSEDRKNREASPERKRVMFVLGKALDLEHALRGVAGATEKDKYAVGMAKRAQAAALGIQTLAETVSAPEIAEMLDVVKSLKLSLGNSEPLNAAADKIADAARRFVANHDGGDLAAIDPLLPQPDKYKGKPAG
;
A
#
# COMPACT_ATOMS: atom_id res chain seq x y z
N MET A 1 -51.18 58.96 -14.96
CA MET A 1 -52.22 57.94 -14.72
C MET A 1 -52.41 57.16 -16.01
N PHE A 2 -52.39 55.82 -15.91
CA PHE A 2 -52.56 54.80 -16.97
C PHE A 2 -51.46 54.76 -18.05
N SER A 3 -51.10 53.64 -18.68
CA SER A 3 -50.90 52.23 -18.32
C SER A 3 -50.32 51.59 -19.61
N ALA A 4 -49.39 50.65 -19.45
CA ALA A 4 -49.01 49.57 -20.38
C ALA A 4 -48.73 49.87 -21.87
N GLN A 5 -47.56 49.44 -22.37
CA GLN A 5 -47.48 48.19 -23.16
C GLN A 5 -46.03 47.78 -23.45
N LEU A 6 -45.88 46.46 -23.38
CA LEU A 6 -44.72 45.61 -23.60
C LEU A 6 -44.40 45.52 -25.10
N THR A 7 -43.14 45.62 -25.53
CA THR A 7 -42.64 44.73 -26.60
C THR A 7 -41.18 44.37 -26.37
N TRP A 8 -40.97 43.07 -26.53
CA TRP A 8 -39.79 42.28 -26.26
C TRP A 8 -38.99 42.16 -27.58
N ARG A 9 -37.70 42.47 -27.58
CA ARG A 9 -36.78 42.08 -28.66
C ARG A 9 -35.64 41.27 -28.07
N MET A 10 -35.76 39.95 -28.22
CA MET A 10 -34.70 38.98 -28.01
C MET A 10 -33.55 39.25 -28.98
N GLY A 11 -32.41 39.71 -28.48
CA GLY A 11 -31.13 39.60 -29.15
C GLY A 11 -30.48 38.27 -28.78
N ARG A 12 -30.39 37.35 -29.75
CA ARG A 12 -29.65 36.09 -29.61
C ARG A 12 -28.14 36.37 -29.61
N LEU A 13 -27.46 36.10 -28.52
CA LEU A 13 -26.01 35.87 -28.48
C LEU A 13 -25.79 34.49 -27.87
N ALA A 14 -25.76 33.48 -28.75
CA ALA A 14 -25.30 32.15 -28.41
C ALA A 14 -23.76 32.20 -28.36
N ALA A 15 -23.20 32.31 -27.15
CA ALA A 15 -21.80 31.98 -26.93
C ALA A 15 -21.70 30.46 -26.88
N ALA A 16 -21.24 29.86 -27.98
CA ALA A 16 -20.87 28.45 -28.01
C ALA A 16 -19.63 28.25 -27.13
N LEU A 17 -19.81 27.76 -25.91
CA LEU A 17 -18.73 27.21 -25.11
C LEU A 17 -18.31 25.89 -25.78
N LEU A 18 -17.22 25.93 -26.55
CA LEU A 18 -16.51 24.72 -26.94
C LEU A 18 -15.92 24.10 -25.67
N VAL A 19 -16.59 23.09 -25.13
CA VAL A 19 -16.00 22.17 -24.16
C VAL A 19 -15.03 21.29 -24.94
N THR A 20 -13.77 21.72 -24.98
CA THR A 20 -12.68 20.84 -25.40
C THR A 20 -12.54 19.78 -24.31
N VAL A 21 -13.15 18.60 -24.51
CA VAL A 21 -12.84 17.41 -23.72
C VAL A 21 -11.42 17.02 -24.10
N MET A 22 -10.44 17.55 -23.37
CA MET A 22 -9.11 16.95 -23.37
C MET A 22 -9.25 15.60 -22.69
N VAL A 23 -9.29 14.54 -23.49
CA VAL A 23 -9.02 13.19 -23.01
C VAL A 23 -7.56 13.18 -22.59
N GLN A 24 -7.29 13.54 -21.34
CA GLN A 24 -6.02 13.18 -20.74
C GLN A 24 -6.02 11.66 -20.65
N PRO A 25 -4.91 10.99 -21.02
CA PRO A 25 -4.78 9.59 -20.66
C PRO A 25 -4.88 9.54 -19.13
N ALA A 26 -5.88 8.82 -18.62
CA ALA A 26 -5.82 8.34 -17.26
C ALA A 26 -4.49 7.57 -17.19
N LEU A 27 -3.56 8.07 -16.38
CA LEU A 27 -2.53 7.18 -15.87
C LEU A 27 -3.32 6.19 -15.04
N ASP A 28 -3.56 5.00 -15.60
CA ASP A 28 -4.01 3.85 -14.85
C ASP A 28 -2.95 3.62 -13.76
N VAL A 29 -3.16 4.21 -12.59
CA VAL A 29 -2.56 3.73 -11.36
C VAL A 29 -3.23 2.40 -11.14
N ALA A 30 -2.63 1.35 -11.70
CA ALA A 30 -2.99 -0.01 -11.37
C ALA A 30 -2.96 -0.11 -9.85
N ALA A 31 -4.11 -0.45 -9.26
CA ALA A 31 -4.15 -0.94 -7.89
C ALA A 31 -3.09 -2.03 -7.76
N GLY A 32 -2.25 -1.96 -6.72
CA GLY A 32 -1.07 -2.79 -6.56
C GLY A 32 -1.43 -4.27 -6.65
N GLY A 33 -1.02 -4.91 -7.74
CA GLY A 33 -1.12 -6.34 -7.94
C GLY A 33 0.14 -7.04 -7.43
N ALA A 34 0.06 -8.36 -7.28
CA ALA A 34 1.22 -9.20 -6.97
C ALA A 34 2.40 -8.89 -7.92
N PRO A 35 3.66 -8.97 -7.45
CA PRO A 35 4.83 -8.70 -8.29
C PRO A 35 4.81 -9.54 -9.58
N ASP A 36 5.13 -8.93 -10.72
CA ASP A 36 5.21 -9.62 -12.01
C ASP A 36 6.24 -10.78 -11.92
N PRO A 37 5.81 -12.05 -11.99
CA PRO A 37 6.70 -13.20 -11.83
C PRO A 37 7.83 -13.24 -12.87
N ALA A 38 7.67 -12.61 -14.04
CA ALA A 38 8.71 -12.55 -15.07
C ALA A 38 9.85 -11.58 -14.72
N LYS A 39 9.61 -10.71 -13.73
CA LYS A 39 10.54 -9.71 -13.22
C LYS A 39 11.04 -10.00 -11.80
N VAL A 40 10.57 -11.08 -11.19
CA VAL A 40 11.04 -11.55 -9.88
C VAL A 40 12.38 -12.27 -10.03
N ILE A 41 13.35 -11.96 -9.16
CA ILE A 41 14.64 -12.66 -9.12
C ILE A 41 14.75 -13.62 -7.93
N GLY A 42 13.98 -13.39 -6.86
CA GLY A 42 13.92 -14.21 -5.65
C GLY A 42 14.78 -13.66 -4.51
N PRO A 43 14.46 -14.02 -3.25
CA PRO A 43 15.10 -13.44 -2.06
C PRO A 43 16.58 -13.77 -1.91
N ASP A 44 17.05 -14.90 -2.45
CA ASP A 44 18.45 -15.31 -2.31
C ASP A 44 19.41 -14.33 -3.02
N GLU A 45 19.00 -13.78 -4.17
CA GLU A 45 19.77 -12.74 -4.89
C GLU A 45 19.94 -11.48 -4.04
N CYS A 46 18.90 -11.08 -3.29
CA CYS A 46 18.97 -9.97 -2.35
C CYS A 46 19.92 -10.28 -1.18
N GLY A 47 19.91 -11.54 -0.72
CA GLY A 47 20.67 -12.03 0.43
C GLY A 47 22.18 -12.07 0.24
N GLU A 48 22.68 -12.02 -1.00
CA GLU A 48 24.11 -11.93 -1.29
C GLU A 48 24.73 -10.65 -0.70
N CYS A 49 23.98 -9.54 -0.72
CA CYS A 49 24.39 -8.25 -0.15
C CYS A 49 23.68 -7.91 1.16
N HIS A 50 22.40 -8.24 1.31
CA HIS A 50 21.56 -7.85 2.45
C HIS A 50 21.41 -8.97 3.49
N LYS A 51 22.55 -9.33 4.11
CA LYS A 51 22.65 -10.51 5.00
C LYS A 51 21.87 -10.37 6.31
N ALA A 52 21.79 -9.17 6.88
CA ALA A 52 21.05 -8.95 8.12
C ALA A 52 19.55 -9.00 7.87
N GLU A 53 19.11 -8.35 6.80
CA GLU A 53 17.73 -8.28 6.34
C GLU A 53 17.17 -9.67 6.01
N ILE A 54 17.92 -10.49 5.26
CA ILE A 54 17.46 -11.85 4.92
C ILE A 54 17.39 -12.75 6.15
N ALA A 55 18.29 -12.58 7.12
CA ALA A 55 18.25 -13.34 8.37
C ALA A 55 17.00 -12.99 9.21
N ILE A 56 16.64 -11.70 9.28
CA ILE A 56 15.41 -11.23 9.93
C ILE A 56 14.18 -11.76 9.19
N TRP A 57 14.17 -11.64 7.85
CA TRP A 57 13.04 -12.07 7.02
C TRP A 57 12.75 -13.57 7.16
N ARG A 58 13.78 -14.43 7.19
CA ARG A 58 13.61 -15.89 7.36
C ARG A 58 12.86 -16.27 8.63
N GLU A 59 12.91 -15.42 9.66
CA GLU A 59 12.19 -15.64 10.91
C GLU A 59 10.76 -15.08 10.90
N ALA A 60 10.39 -14.30 9.90
CA ALA A 60 9.08 -13.68 9.82
C ALA A 60 7.97 -14.63 9.34
N HIS A 61 6.72 -14.36 9.70
CA HIS A 61 5.56 -15.06 9.17
C HIS A 61 5.49 -14.98 7.64
N HIS A 62 5.91 -13.84 7.07
CA HIS A 62 6.02 -13.65 5.62
C HIS A 62 6.93 -14.69 4.94
N ALA A 63 8.04 -15.11 5.55
CA ALA A 63 8.84 -16.20 4.99
C ALA A 63 8.20 -17.57 5.27
N LYS A 64 7.71 -17.76 6.51
CA LYS A 64 7.22 -19.05 7.02
C LYS A 64 5.93 -19.53 6.37
N THR A 65 5.11 -18.62 5.83
CA THR A 65 3.90 -18.93 5.04
C THR A 65 4.12 -20.00 3.96
N LEU A 66 5.32 -20.07 3.35
CA LEU A 66 5.69 -21.08 2.35
C LEU A 66 5.46 -22.51 2.84
N LEU A 67 5.70 -22.73 4.13
CA LEU A 67 5.61 -24.02 4.80
C LEU A 67 4.32 -24.16 5.61
N ASP A 68 3.86 -23.07 6.23
CA ASP A 68 2.79 -23.12 7.21
C ASP A 68 1.40 -23.07 6.56
N MET A 69 1.17 -22.15 5.62
CA MET A 69 -0.15 -21.92 5.03
C MET A 69 -0.74 -23.17 4.34
N PRO A 70 0.02 -23.95 3.54
CA PRO A 70 -0.54 -25.15 2.89
C PRO A 70 -1.00 -26.24 3.87
N ARG A 71 -0.57 -26.16 5.14
CA ARG A 71 -0.90 -27.12 6.21
C ARG A 71 -2.00 -26.61 7.14
N ASP A 72 -2.39 -25.35 7.01
CA ASP A 72 -3.46 -24.75 7.81
C ASP A 72 -4.83 -25.28 7.38
N ASP A 73 -5.61 -25.79 8.33
CA ASP A 73 -6.91 -26.40 8.05
C ASP A 73 -7.90 -25.39 7.45
N LYS A 74 -7.82 -24.12 7.88
CA LYS A 74 -8.69 -23.05 7.39
C LYS A 74 -8.33 -22.67 5.95
N ALA A 75 -7.04 -22.57 5.63
CA ALA A 75 -6.57 -22.35 4.27
C ALA A 75 -7.01 -23.49 3.33
N ARG A 76 -6.97 -24.74 3.79
CA ARG A 76 -7.43 -25.91 3.03
C ARG A 76 -8.95 -25.91 2.82
N GLU A 77 -9.73 -25.51 3.82
CA GLU A 77 -11.19 -25.36 3.71
C GLU A 77 -11.55 -24.28 2.67
N ILE A 78 -10.86 -23.14 2.69
CA ILE A 78 -11.06 -22.07 1.70
C ILE A 78 -10.68 -22.58 0.30
N ALA A 79 -9.53 -23.24 0.16
CA ALA A 79 -9.08 -23.80 -1.11
C ALA A 79 -10.10 -24.80 -1.69
N GLU A 80 -10.68 -25.67 -0.86
CA GLU A 80 -11.72 -26.62 -1.27
C GLU A 80 -12.98 -25.90 -1.80
N LYS A 81 -13.47 -24.87 -1.10
CA LYS A 81 -14.62 -24.06 -1.57
C LYS A 81 -14.35 -23.34 -2.88
N MET A 82 -13.08 -23.05 -3.15
CA MET A 82 -12.61 -22.34 -4.34
C MET A 82 -12.21 -23.29 -5.48
N ASP A 83 -12.37 -24.61 -5.30
CA ASP A 83 -11.92 -25.66 -6.23
C ASP A 83 -10.40 -25.59 -6.54
N ILE A 84 -9.60 -25.17 -5.54
CA ILE A 84 -8.15 -25.07 -5.61
C ILE A 84 -7.54 -26.33 -4.99
N ARG A 85 -6.97 -27.18 -5.84
CA ARG A 85 -6.34 -28.43 -5.42
C ARG A 85 -5.06 -28.23 -4.61
N ARG A 86 -4.25 -27.22 -4.96
CA ARG A 86 -2.95 -26.93 -4.33
C ARG A 86 -2.78 -25.43 -4.17
N ILE A 87 -2.68 -24.99 -2.93
CA ILE A 87 -2.51 -23.58 -2.55
C ILE A 87 -1.25 -22.95 -3.19
N ARG A 88 -0.19 -23.74 -3.38
CA ARG A 88 1.10 -23.29 -3.95
C ARG A 88 1.18 -23.33 -5.49
N ASP A 89 0.11 -23.68 -6.18
CA ASP A 89 0.06 -23.59 -7.65
C ASP A 89 -0.24 -22.13 -8.08
N ASP A 90 -0.31 -21.85 -9.38
CA ASP A 90 -0.67 -20.51 -9.90
C ASP A 90 -2.17 -20.23 -9.69
N ASN A 91 -2.48 -19.47 -8.64
CA ASN A 91 -3.84 -19.08 -8.25
C ASN A 91 -3.82 -17.86 -7.32
N MET A 92 -5.00 -17.31 -7.02
CA MET A 92 -5.15 -16.09 -6.20
C MET A 92 -4.53 -16.17 -4.79
N CYS A 93 -4.37 -17.36 -4.19
CA CYS A 93 -3.69 -17.48 -2.90
C CYS A 93 -2.22 -17.06 -3.01
N ALA A 94 -1.58 -17.34 -4.16
CA ALA A 94 -0.18 -17.04 -4.38
C ALA A 94 0.11 -15.56 -4.60
N GLU A 95 -0.90 -14.76 -4.91
CA GLU A 95 -0.77 -13.32 -5.11
C GLU A 95 -0.46 -12.58 -3.80
N CYS A 96 -0.96 -13.08 -2.67
CA CYS A 96 -0.75 -12.46 -1.36
C CYS A 96 0.18 -13.26 -0.43
N HIS A 97 0.24 -14.58 -0.58
CA HIS A 97 0.93 -15.44 0.40
C HIS A 97 2.28 -15.97 -0.08
N PHE A 98 2.65 -15.80 -1.34
CA PHE A 98 3.88 -16.36 -1.88
C PHE A 98 4.60 -15.39 -2.81
N THR A 99 5.87 -15.69 -3.07
CA THR A 99 6.59 -15.07 -4.18
C THR A 99 6.61 -16.06 -5.34
N GLN A 100 6.07 -15.62 -6.48
CA GLN A 100 6.10 -16.38 -7.72
C GLN A 100 7.20 -15.87 -8.65
N LYS A 101 7.87 -16.77 -9.36
CA LYS A 101 8.88 -16.47 -10.38
C LYS A 101 8.61 -17.30 -11.62
N MET A 102 8.92 -16.76 -12.80
CA MET A 102 8.94 -17.56 -14.03
C MET A 102 10.14 -18.51 -14.02
N VAL A 103 9.86 -19.82 -14.04
CA VAL A 103 10.83 -20.92 -14.13
C VAL A 103 10.43 -21.79 -15.32
N ASP A 104 11.32 -21.96 -16.29
CA ASP A 104 11.09 -22.79 -17.49
C ASP A 104 9.76 -22.54 -18.22
N GLY A 105 9.31 -21.28 -18.23
CA GLY A 105 8.07 -20.86 -18.90
C GLY A 105 6.79 -21.05 -18.09
N ALA A 106 6.88 -21.49 -16.82
CA ALA A 106 5.77 -21.58 -15.89
C ALA A 106 5.97 -20.65 -14.68
N LYS A 107 4.88 -20.20 -14.06
CA LYS A 107 4.93 -19.50 -12.77
C LYS A 107 5.08 -20.52 -11.65
N GLU A 108 6.12 -20.38 -10.85
CA GLU A 108 6.38 -21.25 -9.71
C GLU A 108 6.50 -20.45 -8.42
N VAL A 109 5.92 -20.99 -7.33
CA VAL A 109 6.13 -20.47 -5.98
C VAL A 109 7.54 -20.82 -5.51
N VAL A 110 8.40 -19.82 -5.43
CA VAL A 110 9.83 -19.95 -5.06
C VAL A 110 10.10 -19.60 -3.60
N ALA A 111 9.26 -18.77 -2.98
CA ALA A 111 9.40 -18.37 -1.58
C ALA A 111 8.04 -18.02 -0.95
N GLY A 112 8.03 -17.77 0.36
CA GLY A 112 6.94 -17.02 0.99
C GLY A 112 6.87 -15.58 0.47
N VAL A 113 6.14 -14.70 1.14
CA VAL A 113 6.16 -13.25 0.84
C VAL A 113 7.59 -12.74 1.06
N SER A 114 8.26 -12.30 0.00
CA SER A 114 9.69 -11.97 0.00
C SER A 114 9.95 -10.47 -0.18
N CYS A 115 11.23 -10.08 -0.27
CA CYS A 115 11.70 -8.71 -0.44
C CYS A 115 10.93 -7.95 -1.54
N GLU A 116 10.69 -8.62 -2.66
CA GLU A 116 10.12 -8.02 -3.88
C GLU A 116 8.62 -7.69 -3.75
N ALA A 117 7.94 -8.19 -2.72
CA ALA A 117 6.58 -7.77 -2.38
C ALA A 117 6.55 -6.35 -1.76
N CYS A 118 7.65 -5.91 -1.13
CA CYS A 118 7.78 -4.59 -0.50
C CYS A 118 8.78 -3.67 -1.24
N HIS A 119 9.66 -4.22 -2.06
CA HIS A 119 10.68 -3.45 -2.78
C HIS A 119 10.45 -3.42 -4.29
N GLY A 120 9.38 -4.06 -4.77
CA GLY A 120 9.09 -4.25 -6.18
C GLY A 120 9.92 -5.38 -6.81
N PRO A 121 9.50 -5.93 -7.96
CA PRO A 121 10.20 -7.01 -8.66
C PRO A 121 11.54 -6.53 -9.21
N ALA A 122 12.62 -7.24 -8.91
CA ALA A 122 13.98 -6.68 -8.94
C ALA A 122 14.76 -6.88 -10.24
N LYS A 123 14.24 -7.61 -11.22
CA LYS A 123 14.97 -7.92 -12.46
C LYS A 123 15.50 -6.68 -13.18
N ASP A 124 14.70 -5.61 -13.21
CA ASP A 124 15.02 -4.40 -13.97
C ASP A 124 15.88 -3.40 -13.16
N TRP A 125 15.89 -3.50 -11.82
CA TRP A 125 16.59 -2.54 -10.97
C TRP A 125 17.74 -3.11 -10.13
N ASN A 126 17.85 -4.42 -9.92
CA ASN A 126 18.87 -5.02 -9.04
C ASN A 126 20.31 -4.66 -9.47
N ARG A 127 20.57 -4.69 -10.78
CA ARG A 127 21.88 -4.31 -11.32
C ARG A 127 22.14 -2.80 -11.17
N ILE A 128 21.12 -1.97 -11.35
CA ILE A 128 21.24 -0.51 -11.19
C ILE A 128 21.52 -0.20 -9.71
N HIS A 129 20.77 -0.83 -8.81
CA HIS A 129 20.91 -0.69 -7.37
C HIS A 129 22.32 -1.04 -6.88
N SER A 130 22.94 -2.07 -7.47
CA SER A 130 24.27 -2.57 -7.07
C SER A 130 25.45 -1.92 -7.79
N ASP A 131 25.23 -1.02 -8.75
CA ASP A 131 26.30 -0.29 -9.42
C ASP A 131 26.70 0.93 -8.58
N PHE A 132 27.89 1.00 -7.99
CA PHE A 132 28.32 2.18 -7.21
C PHE A 132 29.20 3.15 -8.03
N GLY A 133 29.26 3.00 -9.35
CA GLY A 133 29.99 3.93 -10.23
C GLY A 133 31.45 3.54 -10.48
N GLY A 134 31.85 2.31 -10.14
CA GLY A 134 33.18 1.80 -10.41
C GLY A 134 33.50 0.47 -9.71
N LYS A 135 34.54 -0.21 -10.19
CA LYS A 135 34.95 -1.55 -9.71
C LYS A 135 35.32 -1.59 -8.22
N ASP A 136 35.93 -0.52 -7.73
CA ASP A 136 36.44 -0.42 -6.36
C ASP A 136 35.67 0.61 -5.51
N VAL A 137 34.48 1.03 -5.99
CA VAL A 137 33.60 1.96 -5.29
C VAL A 137 32.56 1.16 -4.50
N THR A 138 32.41 1.47 -3.22
CA THR A 138 31.37 0.88 -2.35
C THR A 138 30.27 1.90 -2.07
N ALA A 139 29.20 1.46 -1.40
CA ALA A 139 28.14 2.34 -0.93
C ALA A 139 28.67 3.50 -0.07
N GLU A 140 29.74 3.26 0.70
CA GLU A 140 30.39 4.26 1.56
C GLU A 140 31.24 5.27 0.78
N THR A 141 31.83 4.87 -0.35
CA THR A 141 32.75 5.71 -1.13
C THR A 141 32.14 6.28 -2.41
N GLU A 142 30.89 5.93 -2.71
CA GLU A 142 30.11 6.46 -3.84
C GLU A 142 29.97 7.98 -3.75
N THR A 143 30.05 8.68 -4.89
CA THR A 143 29.83 10.13 -4.94
C THR A 143 28.35 10.48 -4.73
N PRO A 144 28.04 11.65 -4.12
CA PRO A 144 26.65 12.09 -3.96
C PRO A 144 25.88 12.17 -5.29
N GLU A 145 26.54 12.59 -6.37
CA GLU A 145 25.94 12.71 -7.69
C GLU A 145 25.55 11.34 -8.25
N HIS A 146 26.47 10.38 -8.24
CA HIS A 146 26.20 9.02 -8.70
C HIS A 146 25.09 8.36 -7.88
N ARG A 147 25.11 8.55 -6.56
CA ARG A 147 24.05 8.05 -5.67
C ARG A 147 22.68 8.58 -6.07
N SER A 148 22.57 9.88 -6.33
CA SER A 148 21.32 10.52 -6.73
C SER A 148 20.82 9.97 -8.07
N GLU A 149 21.70 9.86 -9.06
CA GLU A 149 21.37 9.31 -10.38
C GLU A 149 20.95 7.84 -10.30
N ARG A 150 21.69 7.02 -9.57
CA ARG A 150 21.39 5.61 -9.33
C ARG A 150 20.06 5.40 -8.65
N TRP A 151 19.78 6.17 -7.60
CA TRP A 151 18.50 6.08 -6.89
C TRP A 151 17.33 6.44 -7.80
N ALA A 152 17.45 7.53 -8.55
CA ALA A 152 16.43 7.93 -9.52
C ALA A 152 16.21 6.85 -10.60
N ALA A 153 17.30 6.28 -11.13
CA ALA A 153 17.25 5.23 -12.15
C ALA A 153 16.65 3.92 -11.61
N ALA A 154 17.03 3.50 -10.40
CA ALA A 154 16.49 2.29 -9.77
C ALA A 154 15.00 2.45 -9.47
N SER A 155 14.57 3.61 -8.94
CA SER A 155 13.15 3.91 -8.72
C SER A 155 12.37 3.97 -10.02
N ALA A 156 12.91 4.58 -11.08
CA ALA A 156 12.28 4.58 -12.40
C ALA A 156 12.15 3.17 -13.00
N ALA A 157 13.06 2.25 -12.64
CA ALA A 157 13.00 0.84 -13.01
C ALA A 157 12.11 -0.02 -12.07
N GLY A 158 11.43 0.59 -11.09
CA GLY A 158 10.45 -0.07 -10.24
C GLY A 158 10.93 -0.43 -8.83
N MET A 159 12.11 0.03 -8.41
CA MET A 159 12.58 -0.15 -7.04
C MET A 159 11.79 0.75 -6.07
N VAL A 160 11.18 0.14 -5.06
CA VAL A 160 10.59 0.88 -3.94
C VAL A 160 11.66 1.06 -2.85
N HIS A 161 12.13 2.30 -2.72
CA HIS A 161 13.18 2.65 -1.77
C HIS A 161 12.61 2.85 -0.36
N HIS A 162 13.41 2.61 0.68
CA HIS A 162 12.98 2.75 2.08
C HIS A 162 12.57 4.19 2.49
N THR A 163 12.91 5.19 1.66
CA THR A 163 12.49 6.59 1.83
C THR A 163 11.16 6.91 1.16
N ASP A 164 10.69 6.10 0.21
CA ASP A 164 9.34 6.21 -0.34
C ASP A 164 8.35 5.48 0.58
N LEU A 165 8.13 6.08 1.75
CA LEU A 165 7.35 5.48 2.81
C LEU A 165 5.90 5.22 2.41
N TYR A 166 5.32 6.08 1.57
CA TYR A 166 3.96 5.88 1.06
C TYR A 166 3.88 4.60 0.25
N THR A 167 4.74 4.45 -0.78
CA THR A 167 4.66 3.30 -1.69
C THR A 167 4.98 2.00 -0.94
N LEU A 168 6.01 2.02 -0.09
CA LEU A 168 6.40 0.88 0.74
C LEU A 168 5.25 0.42 1.67
N ALA A 169 4.59 1.37 2.34
CA ALA A 169 3.49 1.04 3.23
C ALA A 169 2.25 0.59 2.46
N SER A 170 1.94 1.19 1.30
CA SER A 170 0.78 0.84 0.48
C SER A 170 0.82 -0.63 0.04
N GLN A 171 2.01 -1.16 -0.28
CA GLN A 171 2.19 -2.57 -0.62
C GLN A 171 1.80 -3.54 0.50
N CYS A 172 1.86 -3.11 1.76
CA CYS A 172 1.32 -3.93 2.85
C CYS A 172 -0.21 -4.05 2.74
N PHE A 173 -0.89 -2.97 2.38
CA PHE A 173 -2.34 -2.94 2.29
C PHE A 173 -2.87 -3.74 1.10
N ASP A 174 -2.15 -3.80 -0.03
CA ASP A 174 -2.54 -4.61 -1.21
C ASP A 174 -2.97 -6.04 -0.82
N CYS A 175 -2.24 -6.67 0.10
CA CYS A 175 -2.58 -8.00 0.64
C CYS A 175 -3.48 -7.93 1.88
N HIS A 176 -3.22 -7.00 2.79
CA HIS A 176 -3.89 -6.96 4.09
C HIS A 176 -5.32 -6.40 4.06
N THR A 177 -5.74 -5.77 2.96
CA THR A 177 -7.14 -5.38 2.71
C THR A 177 -7.87 -6.29 1.73
N VAL A 178 -7.20 -7.33 1.18
CA VAL A 178 -7.77 -8.41 0.35
C VAL A 178 -8.73 -7.89 -0.73
N ALA A 179 -8.20 -7.44 -1.87
CA ALA A 179 -9.00 -6.89 -2.97
C ALA A 179 -9.75 -7.94 -3.83
N GLU A 180 -10.03 -9.13 -3.29
CA GLU A 180 -10.60 -10.26 -4.04
C GLU A 180 -12.01 -10.64 -3.56
N GLU A 181 -13.03 -10.07 -4.19
CA GLU A 181 -14.44 -10.27 -3.81
C GLU A 181 -14.85 -11.75 -3.82
N LYS A 182 -14.46 -12.49 -4.86
CA LYS A 182 -14.81 -13.92 -4.99
C LYS A 182 -14.19 -14.75 -3.88
N LEU A 183 -12.94 -14.47 -3.50
CA LEU A 183 -12.24 -15.16 -2.42
C LEU A 183 -12.99 -15.01 -1.08
N VAL A 184 -13.56 -13.82 -0.85
CA VAL A 184 -14.30 -13.51 0.37
C VAL A 184 -15.71 -14.07 0.36
N ASN A 185 -16.48 -13.81 -0.69
CA ASN A 185 -17.89 -14.22 -0.77
C ASN A 185 -18.02 -15.75 -0.87
N LEU A 186 -17.29 -16.37 -1.80
CA LEU A 186 -17.33 -17.81 -2.06
C LEU A 186 -16.41 -18.59 -1.11
N GLY A 187 -15.13 -18.20 -1.05
CA GLY A 187 -14.13 -18.92 -0.26
C GLY A 187 -14.33 -18.78 1.25
N GLY A 188 -14.99 -17.70 1.69
CA GLY A 188 -15.16 -17.38 3.11
C GLY A 188 -13.88 -16.82 3.74
N HIS A 189 -12.95 -16.33 2.94
CA HIS A 189 -11.81 -15.58 3.41
C HIS A 189 -12.27 -14.26 4.06
N PRO A 190 -11.59 -13.76 5.11
CA PRO A 190 -11.86 -12.41 5.60
C PRO A 190 -11.59 -11.35 4.53
N ALA A 191 -12.36 -10.24 4.53
CA ALA A 191 -12.12 -9.09 3.65
C ALA A 191 -10.92 -8.24 4.12
N GLY A 192 -9.82 -8.87 4.54
CA GLY A 192 -8.68 -8.21 5.18
C GLY A 192 -8.42 -8.69 6.60
N SER A 193 -7.22 -8.37 7.10
CA SER A 193 -6.79 -8.67 8.46
C SER A 193 -6.92 -7.46 9.38
N GLU A 194 -6.65 -7.66 10.68
CA GLU A 194 -6.48 -6.60 11.68
C GLU A 194 -5.14 -5.84 11.51
N PHE A 195 -4.72 -5.62 10.26
CA PHE A 195 -3.47 -4.94 9.95
C PHE A 195 -3.56 -3.47 10.37
N GLU A 196 -2.56 -3.04 11.13
CA GLU A 196 -2.32 -1.65 11.48
C GLU A 196 -0.81 -1.42 11.33
N LEU A 197 -0.44 -0.40 10.57
CA LEU A 197 0.92 -0.24 10.05
C LEU A 197 1.96 -0.20 11.16
N VAL A 198 1.72 0.56 12.25
CA VAL A 198 2.68 0.66 13.36
C VAL A 198 2.73 -0.65 14.14
N ALA A 199 1.60 -1.23 14.52
CA ALA A 199 1.54 -2.43 15.33
C ALA A 199 2.25 -3.63 14.66
N TRP A 200 2.13 -3.75 13.35
CA TRP A 200 2.74 -4.86 12.61
C TRP A 200 4.19 -4.58 12.22
N SER A 201 4.50 -3.37 11.73
CA SER A 201 5.88 -3.01 11.39
C SER A 201 6.77 -2.91 12.63
N GLN A 202 6.27 -2.48 13.79
CA GLN A 202 7.10 -2.40 15.00
C GLN A 202 7.20 -3.74 15.75
N GLY A 203 6.46 -4.75 15.31
CA GLY A 203 6.55 -6.13 15.77
C GLY A 203 7.60 -6.92 14.99
N GLU A 204 7.15 -7.91 14.22
CA GLU A 204 8.02 -8.82 13.47
C GLU A 204 8.73 -8.17 12.27
N ILE A 205 8.06 -7.24 11.56
CA ILE A 205 8.56 -6.65 10.30
C ILE A 205 9.15 -5.24 10.54
N ARG A 206 10.05 -5.12 11.53
CA ARG A 206 10.75 -3.84 11.78
C ARG A 206 11.61 -3.41 10.63
N HIS A 207 12.42 -4.35 10.14
CA HIS A 207 13.35 -4.16 9.03
C HIS A 207 14.18 -2.86 9.13
N ASN A 208 14.51 -2.47 10.36
CA ASN A 208 15.00 -1.12 10.69
C ASN A 208 16.53 -1.03 10.80
N VAL A 209 17.23 -1.93 10.10
CA VAL A 209 18.70 -2.05 10.16
C VAL A 209 19.42 -0.86 9.52
N TRP A 210 18.71 0.00 8.78
CA TRP A 210 19.26 1.18 8.12
C TRP A 210 19.14 2.47 8.93
N PHE A 211 18.17 2.55 9.84
CA PHE A 211 17.88 3.78 10.61
C PHE A 211 18.44 3.74 12.04
N SER A 212 19.18 2.69 12.40
CA SER A 212 19.90 2.58 13.66
C SER A 212 21.39 2.77 13.42
N GLU A 213 22.05 3.59 14.25
CA GLU A 213 23.50 3.83 14.15
C GLU A 213 24.32 2.54 14.27
N ASP A 214 23.80 1.56 15.03
CA ASP A 214 24.44 0.24 15.22
C ASP A 214 23.98 -0.83 14.22
N ARG A 215 23.23 -0.44 13.18
CA ARG A 215 22.66 -1.31 12.13
C ARG A 215 21.85 -2.51 12.66
N LYS A 216 21.24 -2.35 13.85
CA LYS A 216 20.36 -3.36 14.47
C LYS A 216 18.89 -3.13 14.13
N ASN A 217 18.08 -4.16 14.29
CA ASN A 217 16.65 -4.13 14.01
C ASN A 217 15.83 -3.45 15.14
N ARG A 218 16.17 -2.19 15.42
CA ARG A 218 15.56 -1.41 16.49
C ARG A 218 14.14 -1.02 16.15
N GLU A 219 13.35 -0.73 17.16
CA GLU A 219 12.09 -0.03 16.97
C GLU A 219 12.33 1.35 16.33
N ALA A 220 11.37 1.82 15.52
CA ALA A 220 11.39 3.15 14.95
C ALA A 220 11.29 4.24 16.05
N SER A 221 11.85 5.42 15.76
CA SER A 221 11.73 6.56 16.67
C SER A 221 10.25 6.97 16.88
N PRO A 222 9.92 7.65 17.99
CA PRO A 222 8.57 8.18 18.21
C PRO A 222 8.03 9.00 17.01
N GLU A 223 8.86 9.87 16.45
CA GLU A 223 8.52 10.75 15.32
C GLU A 223 8.16 9.92 14.08
N ARG A 224 9.01 8.95 13.73
CA ARG A 224 8.73 8.04 12.60
C ARG A 224 7.46 7.24 12.82
N LYS A 225 7.22 6.74 14.04
CA LYS A 225 5.98 6.00 14.36
C LYS A 225 4.73 6.88 14.20
N ARG A 226 4.79 8.18 14.53
CA ARG A 226 3.67 9.12 14.32
C ARG A 226 3.33 9.28 12.84
N VAL A 227 4.35 9.48 11.99
CA VAL A 227 4.17 9.57 10.54
C VAL A 227 3.57 8.28 10.00
N MET A 228 4.12 7.12 10.40
CA MET A 228 3.60 5.81 10.02
C MET A 228 2.16 5.60 10.49
N PHE A 229 1.79 6.06 11.69
CA PHE A 229 0.42 5.91 12.18
C PHE A 229 -0.58 6.67 11.31
N VAL A 230 -0.30 7.94 11.00
CA VAL A 230 -1.18 8.75 10.14
C VAL A 230 -1.25 8.17 8.73
N LEU A 231 -0.10 7.81 8.14
CA LEU A 231 -0.04 7.16 6.84
C LEU A 231 -0.85 5.85 6.82
N GLY A 232 -0.72 5.03 7.85
CA GLY A 232 -1.45 3.77 7.98
C GLY A 232 -2.96 3.99 7.98
N LYS A 233 -3.46 5.02 8.67
CA LYS A 233 -4.90 5.38 8.63
C LYS A 233 -5.35 5.85 7.25
N ALA A 234 -4.52 6.64 6.57
CA ALA A 234 -4.83 7.13 5.23
C ALA A 234 -4.89 6.00 4.20
N LEU A 235 -3.90 5.10 4.21
CA LEU A 235 -3.87 3.93 3.33
C LEU A 235 -5.00 2.95 3.62
N ASP A 236 -5.33 2.73 4.90
CA ASP A 236 -6.45 1.87 5.27
C ASP A 236 -7.78 2.37 4.69
N LEU A 237 -7.98 3.69 4.73
CA LEU A 237 -9.11 4.34 4.09
C LEU A 237 -9.04 4.20 2.58
N GLU A 238 -7.92 4.59 1.95
CA GLU A 238 -7.73 4.52 0.50
C GLU A 238 -8.09 3.14 -0.06
N HIS A 239 -7.46 2.10 0.48
CA HIS A 239 -7.65 0.72 0.03
C HIS A 239 -9.07 0.22 0.30
N ALA A 240 -9.66 0.55 1.45
CA ALA A 240 -11.05 0.20 1.73
C ALA A 240 -12.03 0.89 0.77
N LEU A 241 -11.77 2.14 0.37
CA LEU A 241 -12.59 2.85 -0.62
C LEU A 241 -12.51 2.18 -1.99
N ARG A 242 -11.31 1.82 -2.44
CA ARG A 242 -11.12 1.05 -3.69
C ARG A 242 -11.84 -0.30 -3.61
N GLY A 243 -11.79 -0.98 -2.47
CA GLY A 243 -12.52 -2.22 -2.26
C GLY A 243 -14.04 -2.07 -2.32
N VAL A 244 -14.62 -1.03 -1.70
CA VAL A 244 -16.07 -0.73 -1.86
C VAL A 244 -16.39 -0.36 -3.30
N ALA A 245 -15.50 0.36 -3.99
CA ALA A 245 -15.69 0.76 -5.38
C ALA A 245 -15.69 -0.43 -6.36
N GLY A 246 -14.89 -1.46 -6.06
CA GLY A 246 -14.78 -2.68 -6.85
C GLY A 246 -15.84 -3.75 -6.52
N ALA A 247 -16.51 -3.65 -5.37
CA ALA A 247 -17.51 -4.62 -4.96
C ALA A 247 -18.73 -4.64 -5.89
N THR A 248 -19.13 -5.83 -6.34
CA THR A 248 -20.20 -6.02 -7.33
C THR A 248 -21.54 -6.35 -6.69
N GLU A 249 -21.56 -6.92 -5.48
CA GLU A 249 -22.78 -7.31 -4.79
C GLU A 249 -22.76 -6.99 -3.28
N LYS A 250 -23.96 -6.92 -2.68
CA LYS A 250 -24.09 -6.66 -1.24
C LYS A 250 -23.92 -7.94 -0.43
N ASP A 251 -22.69 -8.42 -0.35
CA ASP A 251 -22.32 -9.58 0.46
C ASP A 251 -21.12 -9.29 1.39
N LYS A 252 -20.51 -10.32 1.96
CA LYS A 252 -19.44 -10.26 2.98
C LYS A 252 -18.30 -9.32 2.59
N TYR A 253 -17.87 -9.35 1.33
CA TYR A 253 -16.81 -8.47 0.83
C TYR A 253 -17.20 -7.00 0.94
N ALA A 254 -18.27 -6.59 0.27
CA ALA A 254 -18.77 -5.22 0.30
C ALA A 254 -19.01 -4.71 1.72
N VAL A 255 -19.61 -5.56 2.58
CA VAL A 255 -19.88 -5.21 3.98
C VAL A 255 -18.58 -5.07 4.77
N GLY A 256 -17.61 -5.95 4.56
CA GLY A 256 -16.29 -5.89 5.18
C GLY A 256 -15.53 -4.62 4.80
N MET A 257 -15.43 -4.33 3.51
CA MET A 257 -14.80 -3.12 2.97
C MET A 257 -15.49 -1.85 3.46
N ALA A 258 -16.83 -1.80 3.47
CA ALA A 258 -17.57 -0.62 3.95
C ALA A 258 -17.35 -0.36 5.44
N LYS A 259 -17.31 -1.42 6.27
CA LYS A 259 -16.99 -1.29 7.70
C LYS A 259 -15.57 -0.80 7.91
N ARG A 260 -14.61 -1.32 7.13
CA ARG A 260 -13.21 -0.90 7.16
C ARG A 260 -13.06 0.57 6.79
N ALA A 261 -13.68 1.01 5.69
CA ALA A 261 -13.69 2.41 5.26
C ALA A 261 -14.30 3.33 6.32
N GLN A 262 -15.39 2.92 6.96
CA GLN A 262 -16.01 3.69 8.04
C GLN A 262 -15.09 3.82 9.26
N ALA A 263 -14.44 2.74 9.68
CA ALA A 263 -13.50 2.75 10.80
C ALA A 263 -12.26 3.63 10.51
N ALA A 264 -11.72 3.54 9.29
CA ALA A 264 -10.60 4.35 8.85
C ALA A 264 -10.98 5.85 8.78
N ALA A 265 -12.17 6.18 8.27
CA ALA A 265 -12.68 7.55 8.24
C ALA A 265 -12.84 8.16 9.65
N LEU A 266 -13.32 7.37 10.62
CA LEU A 266 -13.34 7.76 12.04
C LEU A 266 -11.93 8.03 12.57
N GLY A 267 -10.96 7.20 12.18
CA GLY A 267 -9.54 7.40 12.51
C GLY A 267 -9.00 8.74 11.97
N ILE A 268 -9.30 9.07 10.70
CA ILE A 268 -8.93 10.37 10.11
C ILE A 268 -9.60 11.52 10.85
N GLN A 269 -10.87 11.39 11.23
CA GLN A 269 -11.56 12.40 12.02
C GLN A 269 -10.87 12.62 13.38
N THR A 270 -10.56 11.54 14.12
CA THR A 270 -9.85 11.65 15.40
C THR A 270 -8.48 12.30 15.24
N LEU A 271 -7.75 11.99 14.17
CA LEU A 271 -6.46 12.63 13.87
C LEU A 271 -6.63 14.14 13.64
N ALA A 272 -7.60 14.54 12.81
CA ALA A 272 -7.88 15.96 12.53
C ALA A 272 -8.33 16.75 13.78
N GLU A 273 -8.98 16.08 14.74
CA GLU A 273 -9.37 16.66 16.03
C GLU A 273 -8.17 16.78 16.99
N THR A 274 -7.11 15.99 16.79
CA THR A 274 -5.95 15.89 17.69
C THR A 274 -4.77 16.74 17.24
N VAL A 275 -4.53 16.83 15.93
CA VAL A 275 -3.39 17.56 15.34
C VAL A 275 -3.83 18.42 14.18
N SER A 276 -3.16 19.57 14.01
CA SER A 276 -3.39 20.47 12.90
C SER A 276 -2.38 20.20 11.79
N ALA A 277 -2.80 19.46 10.75
CA ALA A 277 -2.03 19.28 9.52
C ALA A 277 -2.96 19.51 8.31
N PRO A 278 -2.58 20.35 7.33
CA PRO A 278 -3.41 20.63 6.15
C PRO A 278 -3.86 19.38 5.40
N GLU A 279 -2.95 18.40 5.27
CA GLU A 279 -3.22 17.16 4.56
C GLU A 279 -4.24 16.28 5.29
N ILE A 280 -4.23 16.25 6.62
CA ILE A 280 -5.20 15.51 7.43
C ILE A 280 -6.58 16.18 7.35
N ALA A 281 -6.63 17.51 7.34
CA ALA A 281 -7.88 18.26 7.15
C ALA A 281 -8.48 18.01 5.77
N GLU A 282 -7.65 17.95 4.71
CA GLU A 282 -8.08 17.60 3.36
C GLU A 282 -8.70 16.19 3.31
N MET A 283 -8.05 15.20 3.95
CA MET A 283 -8.60 13.85 4.06
C MET A 283 -9.94 13.83 4.79
N LEU A 284 -10.09 14.63 5.86
CA LEU A 284 -11.35 14.76 6.60
C LEU A 284 -12.47 15.33 5.72
N ASP A 285 -12.17 16.33 4.88
CA ASP A 285 -13.17 16.93 3.99
C ASP A 285 -13.62 15.96 2.89
N VAL A 286 -12.70 15.14 2.37
CA VAL A 286 -13.04 14.04 1.46
C VAL A 286 -14.04 13.10 2.12
N VAL A 287 -13.77 12.60 3.33
CA VAL A 287 -14.67 11.63 3.99
C VAL A 287 -16.01 12.22 4.39
N LYS A 288 -16.09 13.49 4.80
CA LYS A 288 -17.36 14.16 5.14
C LYS A 288 -18.32 14.25 3.95
N SER A 289 -17.77 14.39 2.74
CA SER A 289 -18.54 14.48 1.51
C SER A 289 -18.93 13.10 0.94
N LEU A 290 -18.36 12.03 1.47
CA LEU A 290 -18.39 10.72 0.84
C LEU A 290 -19.66 9.94 1.18
N LYS A 291 -20.24 9.32 0.14
CA LYS A 291 -21.32 8.35 0.29
C LYS A 291 -20.80 6.95 -0.04
N LEU A 292 -20.68 6.11 0.99
CA LEU A 292 -20.36 4.69 0.83
C LEU A 292 -21.60 3.93 0.34
N SER A 293 -21.61 3.57 -0.94
CA SER A 293 -22.66 2.74 -1.53
C SER A 293 -22.14 1.95 -2.72
N LEU A 294 -22.67 0.73 -2.89
CA LEU A 294 -22.43 -0.08 -4.09
C LEU A 294 -22.85 0.66 -5.36
N GLY A 295 -22.16 0.38 -6.46
CA GLY A 295 -22.38 1.04 -7.75
C GLY A 295 -21.92 2.50 -7.82
N ASN A 296 -21.27 3.02 -6.78
CA ASN A 296 -20.71 4.38 -6.73
C ASN A 296 -19.19 4.39 -7.02
N SER A 297 -18.75 3.57 -7.97
CA SER A 297 -17.32 3.25 -8.17
C SER A 297 -16.46 4.49 -8.50
N GLU A 298 -16.89 5.31 -9.46
CA GLU A 298 -16.13 6.49 -9.89
C GLU A 298 -15.92 7.52 -8.75
N PRO A 299 -16.96 7.96 -7.99
CA PRO A 299 -16.73 8.85 -6.85
C PRO A 299 -15.91 8.24 -5.72
N LEU A 300 -16.00 6.94 -5.48
CA LEU A 300 -15.20 6.26 -4.45
C LEU A 300 -13.73 6.19 -4.85
N ASN A 301 -13.42 5.86 -6.11
CA ASN A 301 -12.06 5.86 -6.63
C ASN A 301 -11.47 7.28 -6.64
N ALA A 302 -12.23 8.28 -7.08
CA ALA A 302 -11.80 9.67 -7.04
C ALA A 302 -11.54 10.18 -5.61
N ALA A 303 -12.29 9.68 -4.62
CA ALA A 303 -12.02 9.95 -3.21
C ALA A 303 -10.73 9.25 -2.74
N ALA A 304 -10.53 7.98 -3.09
CA ALA A 304 -9.31 7.24 -2.79
C ALA A 304 -8.06 7.94 -3.36
N ASP A 305 -8.12 8.42 -4.61
CA ASP A 305 -7.01 9.13 -5.25
C ASP A 305 -6.66 10.44 -4.51
N LYS A 306 -7.68 11.19 -4.03
CA LYS A 306 -7.44 12.39 -3.20
C LYS A 306 -6.79 12.05 -1.86
N ILE A 307 -7.21 10.95 -1.22
CA ILE A 307 -6.59 10.48 0.03
C ILE A 307 -5.13 10.07 -0.23
N ALA A 308 -4.86 9.36 -1.33
CA ALA A 308 -3.52 8.97 -1.75
C ALA A 308 -2.60 10.19 -1.93
N ASP A 309 -3.08 11.19 -2.68
CA ASP A 309 -2.36 12.43 -2.94
C ASP A 309 -2.06 13.21 -1.66
N ALA A 310 -3.04 13.34 -0.76
CA ALA A 310 -2.86 13.97 0.53
C ALA A 310 -1.86 13.19 1.40
N ALA A 311 -1.90 11.86 1.38
CA ALA A 311 -0.99 11.01 2.16
C ALA A 311 0.46 11.11 1.64
N ARG A 312 0.66 11.16 0.33
CA ARG A 312 1.98 11.39 -0.29
C ARG A 312 2.55 12.74 0.11
N ARG A 313 1.74 13.81 0.07
CA ARG A 313 2.16 15.14 0.55
C ARG A 313 2.47 15.14 2.04
N PHE A 314 1.64 14.47 2.84
CA PHE A 314 1.84 14.37 4.28
C PHE A 314 3.20 13.75 4.63
N VAL A 315 3.55 12.60 4.05
CA VAL A 315 4.85 11.95 4.34
C VAL A 315 6.04 12.73 3.79
N ALA A 316 5.84 13.58 2.79
CA ALA A 316 6.89 14.45 2.25
C ALA A 316 7.12 15.70 3.13
N ASN A 317 6.09 16.19 3.81
CA ASN A 317 6.11 17.45 4.53
C ASN A 317 6.29 17.30 6.06
N HIS A 318 6.11 16.09 6.61
CA HIS A 318 6.11 15.87 8.06
C HIS A 318 7.13 14.79 8.47
N ASP A 319 7.99 15.12 9.43
CA ASP A 319 8.94 14.18 10.06
C ASP A 319 8.38 13.52 11.34
N GLY A 320 7.27 14.05 11.87
CA GLY A 320 6.59 13.57 13.07
C GLY A 320 6.94 14.32 14.37
N GLY A 321 7.82 15.33 14.33
CA GLY A 321 8.15 16.16 15.47
C GLY A 321 6.94 16.91 16.02
N ASP A 322 6.14 17.50 15.11
CA ASP A 322 4.97 18.31 15.44
C ASP A 322 3.70 17.48 15.71
N LEU A 323 3.81 16.16 15.70
CA LEU A 323 2.68 15.23 15.86
C LEU A 323 2.61 14.59 17.26
N ALA A 324 3.32 15.12 18.25
CA ALA A 324 3.36 14.52 19.59
C ALA A 324 1.99 14.35 20.26
N ALA A 325 0.99 15.17 19.89
CA ALA A 325 -0.36 15.06 20.43
C ALA A 325 -1.07 13.73 20.10
N ILE A 326 -0.64 13.01 19.05
CA ILE A 326 -1.22 11.70 18.72
C ILE A 326 -0.61 10.54 19.51
N ASP A 327 0.41 10.76 20.35
CA ASP A 327 1.08 9.71 21.14
C ASP A 327 0.12 8.75 21.87
N PRO A 328 -0.98 9.21 22.51
CA PRO A 328 -1.95 8.33 23.15
C PRO A 328 -2.72 7.40 22.18
N LEU A 329 -2.74 7.72 20.89
CA LEU A 329 -3.41 6.94 19.83
C LEU A 329 -2.51 5.86 19.25
N LEU A 330 -1.18 5.96 19.40
CA LEU A 330 -0.27 4.97 18.85
C LEU A 330 -0.44 3.61 19.55
N PRO A 331 -0.37 2.51 18.80
CA PRO A 331 -0.30 1.18 19.39
C PRO A 331 0.92 1.08 20.31
N GLN A 332 0.65 0.59 21.53
CA GLN A 332 1.68 0.34 22.53
C GLN A 332 2.39 -1.00 22.26
N PRO A 333 3.59 -1.24 22.83
CA PRO A 333 4.37 -2.45 22.55
C PRO A 333 3.64 -3.78 22.80
N ASP A 334 2.68 -3.84 23.73
CA ASP A 334 1.86 -5.02 23.98
C ASP A 334 0.85 -5.32 22.86
N LYS A 335 0.64 -4.37 21.95
CA LYS A 335 -0.19 -4.52 20.74
C LYS A 335 0.62 -4.91 19.51
N TYR A 336 1.95 -4.90 19.59
CA TYR A 336 2.79 -5.25 18.45
C TYR A 336 2.60 -6.71 18.06
N LYS A 337 2.60 -6.98 16.75
CA LYS A 337 2.33 -8.31 16.22
C LYS A 337 3.62 -9.07 15.94
N GLY A 338 3.71 -10.27 16.52
CA GLY A 338 4.89 -11.12 16.43
C GLY A 338 6.06 -10.62 17.28
N LYS A 339 7.21 -11.28 17.17
CA LYS A 339 8.44 -10.89 17.86
C LYS A 339 9.47 -10.47 16.82
N PRO A 340 10.15 -9.32 16.99
CA PRO A 340 11.24 -8.95 16.10
C PRO A 340 12.36 -9.98 16.19
N ALA A 341 12.92 -10.36 15.04
CA ALA A 341 14.18 -11.08 14.97
C ALA A 341 15.35 -10.08 15.02
N GLY A 342 16.44 -10.46 15.70
CA GLY A 342 17.67 -9.66 15.79
C GLY A 342 17.60 -8.51 16.78
#